data_AF-K9QQP6-F1
#
_entry.id   AF-K9QQP6-F1
#
_cell.length_a   1.000
_cell.length_b   1.000
_cell.length_c   1.000
_cell.angle_alpha   90.00
_cell.angle_beta   90.00
_cell.angle_gamma   90.00
#
_symmetry.space_group_name_H-M   'P 1'
#
loop_
_entity.id
_entity.type
_entity.pdbx_description
1 polymer ?
#
loop_
_entity_poly.entity_id
_entity_poly.type
_entity_poly.pdbx_seq_one_letter_code
_entity_poly.pdbx_strand_id
1 'polypeptide(L)' 'MFDGFWDNVFRYPRYLITIVLGIMLNTFEPLFPLLKRPVTLVAVLGLAIGGLAFVTFTLRAMLGLSTI' A
#
# COMPACT_ATOMS: atom_id res chain seq x y z
N MET A 1 -40.62 11.01 4.60
CA MET A 1 -40.40 10.49 3.21
C MET A 1 -38.95 10.08 2.97
N PHE A 2 -37.97 10.75 3.60
CA PHE A 2 -36.56 10.35 3.55
C PHE A 2 -36.03 9.74 4.86
N ASP A 3 -36.93 9.40 5.78
CA ASP A 3 -36.57 8.83 7.07
C ASP A 3 -35.78 7.53 6.88
N GLY A 4 -34.53 7.50 7.35
CA GLY A 4 -33.62 6.36 7.23
C GLY A 4 -32.93 6.20 5.87
N PHE A 5 -33.19 7.03 4.86
CA PHE A 5 -32.51 6.95 3.55
C PHE A 5 -31.01 7.20 3.70
N TRP A 6 -30.65 8.32 4.35
CA TRP A 6 -29.25 8.69 4.55
C TRP A 6 -28.51 7.71 5.46
N ASP A 7 -29.19 7.14 6.48
CA ASP A 7 -28.62 6.09 7.32
C ASP A 7 -28.27 4.81 6.55
N ASN A 8 -29.00 4.49 5.49
CA ASN A 8 -28.64 3.40 4.59
C ASN A 8 -27.47 3.79 3.68
N VAL A 9 -27.47 5.01 3.14
CA VAL A 9 -26.38 5.51 2.27
C VAL A 9 -25.04 5.53 3.01
N PHE A 10 -25.01 6.00 4.25
CA PHE A 10 -23.78 6.06 5.06
C PHE A 10 -23.25 4.68 5.51
N ARG A 11 -24.00 3.59 5.32
CA ARG A 11 -23.47 2.23 5.55
C ARG A 11 -22.51 1.77 4.46
N TYR A 12 -22.73 2.19 3.20
CA TYR A 12 -21.89 1.73 2.09
C TYR A 12 -20.41 2.12 2.23
N PRO A 13 -20.05 3.36 2.62
CA PRO A 13 -18.66 3.68 2.91
C PRO A 13 -18.05 2.79 3.99
N ARG A 14 -18.81 2.46 5.04
CA ARG A 14 -18.36 1.55 6.11
C ARG A 14 -18.10 0.14 5.55
N TYR A 15 -18.99 -0.39 4.73
CA TYR A 15 -18.79 -1.69 4.08
C TYR A 15 -17.58 -1.68 3.15
N LEU A 16 -17.41 -0.62 2.37
CA LEU A 16 -16.26 -0.45 1.49
C LEU A 16 -14.94 -0.49 2.27
N ILE A 17 -14.86 0.26 3.38
CA ILE A 17 -13.67 0.25 4.24
C ILE A 17 -13.39 -1.17 4.76
N THR A 18 -14.39 -1.86 5.29
CA THR A 18 -14.21 -3.22 5.81
C THR A 18 -13.78 -4.20 4.71
N ILE A 19 -14.36 -4.11 3.51
CA ILE A 19 -14.00 -4.96 2.38
C ILE A 19 -12.57 -4.68 1.93
N VAL A 20 -12.20 -3.41 1.74
CA VAL A 20 -10.84 -3.01 1.34
C VAL A 20 -9.82 -3.44 2.38
N LEU A 21 -10.10 -3.22 3.67
CA LEU A 21 -9.22 -3.69 4.75
C LEU A 21 -9.09 -5.21 4.76
N GLY A 22 -10.21 -5.94 4.61
CA GLY A 22 -10.19 -7.40 4.53
C GLY A 22 -9.33 -7.91 3.37
N ILE A 23 -9.49 -7.32 2.19
CA ILE A 23 -8.68 -7.65 1.01
C ILE A 23 -7.21 -7.34 1.26
N MET A 24 -6.89 -6.15 1.78
CA MET A 24 -5.51 -5.77 2.06
C MET A 24 -4.86 -6.73 3.06
N LEU A 25 -5.52 -7.00 4.19
CA LEU A 25 -4.98 -7.90 5.21
C LEU A 25 -4.73 -9.31 4.66
N ASN A 26 -5.68 -9.90 3.94
CA ASN A 26 -5.50 -11.24 3.36
C ASN A 26 -4.44 -11.26 2.25
N THR A 27 -4.36 -10.19 1.45
CA THR A 27 -3.36 -10.09 0.36
C THR A 27 -1.94 -10.01 0.92
N PHE A 28 -1.74 -9.27 2.03
CA PHE A 28 -0.43 -9.07 2.64
C PHE A 28 -0.10 -10.07 3.76
N GLU A 29 -1.07 -10.87 4.23
CA GLU A 29 -0.87 -11.87 5.28
C GLU A 29 0.34 -12.80 5.05
N PRO A 30 0.57 -13.35 3.83
CA PRO A 30 1.71 -14.23 3.57
C PRO A 30 3.07 -13.53 3.70
N LEU A 31 3.10 -12.20 3.68
CA LEU A 31 4.32 -11.40 3.78
C LEU A 31 4.69 -11.10 5.23
N PHE A 32 3.75 -11.15 6.18
CA PHE A 32 4.03 -10.89 7.59
C PHE A 32 5.09 -11.82 8.22
N PRO A 33 5.17 -13.13 7.90
CA PRO A 33 6.25 -13.99 8.39
C PRO A 33 7.65 -13.53 7.95
N LEU A 34 7.77 -12.91 6.77
CA LEU A 34 9.05 -12.40 6.26
C LEU A 34 9.57 -11.22 7.09
N LEU A 35 8.68 -10.49 7.77
CA LEU A 35 9.05 -9.38 8.63
C LEU A 35 9.55 -9.84 10.01
N LYS A 36 9.29 -11.11 10.39
CA LYS A 36 9.66 -11.65 11.71
C LYS A 36 11.11 -12.11 11.82
N ARG A 37 11.78 -12.41 10.71
CA ARG A 37 13.20 -12.81 10.71
C ARG A 37 14.06 -11.61 10.28
N PRO A 38 15.14 -11.28 11.02
CA PRO A 38 15.91 -10.06 10.76
C PRO A 38 16.54 -10.05 9.36
N VAL A 39 17.02 -11.20 8.87
CA VAL A 39 17.63 -11.32 7.54
C VAL A 39 16.62 -11.05 6.43
N THR A 40 15.43 -11.65 6.48
CA THR A 40 14.40 -11.44 5.46
C THR A 40 13.79 -10.05 5.56
N LEU A 41 13.68 -9.48 6.75
CA LEU A 41 13.26 -8.10 6.94
C LEU A 41 14.21 -7.12 6.25
N VAL A 42 15.52 -7.27 6.45
CA VAL A 42 16.54 -6.44 5.78
C VAL A 42 16.45 -6.62 4.26
N ALA A 43 16.25 -7.84 3.76
CA ALA A 43 16.09 -8.08 2.33
C ALA A 43 14.85 -7.38 1.75
N VAL A 44 13.70 -7.46 2.43
CA VAL A 44 12.45 -6.81 2.01
C VAL A 44 12.60 -5.30 2.02
N LEU A 45 13.18 -4.72 3.07
CA LEU A 45 13.40 -3.27 3.15
C LEU A 45 14.41 -2.79 2.11
N GLY A 46 15.49 -3.54 1.89
CA GLY A 46 16.49 -3.25 0.87
C GLY A 46 15.88 -3.27 -0.53
N LEU A 47 15.03 -4.26 -0.84
CA LEU A 47 14.28 -4.31 -2.09
C LEU A 47 13.30 -3.15 -2.24
N ALA A 48 12.57 -2.79 -1.19
CA ALA A 48 11.61 -1.70 -1.22
C ALA A 48 12.29 -0.34 -1.46
N ILE A 49 13.33 -0.03 -0.66
CA ILE A 49 14.09 1.22 -0.78
C ILE A 49 14.85 1.25 -2.10
N GLY A 50 15.51 0.14 -2.47
CA GLY A 50 16.25 0.02 -3.72
C GLY A 50 15.34 0.17 -4.94
N GLY A 51 14.14 -0.43 -4.93
CA GLY A 51 13.15 -0.27 -5.99
C GLY A 51 12.65 1.17 -6.12
N LEU A 52 12.33 1.83 -5.00
CA LEU A 52 11.92 3.24 -5.00
C LEU A 52 13.05 4.14 -5.50
N ALA A 53 14.28 3.92 -5.05
CA ALA A 53 15.45 4.66 -5.52
C ALA A 53 15.66 4.44 -7.02
N PHE A 54 15.58 3.19 -7.50
CA PHE A 54 15.70 2.85 -8.92
C PHE A 54 14.66 3.58 -9.78
N VAL A 55 13.39 3.53 -9.39
CA VAL A 55 12.31 4.24 -10.10
C VAL A 55 12.57 5.75 -10.06
N THR A 56 12.93 6.30 -8.90
CA THR A 56 13.20 7.74 -8.75
C THR A 56 14.36 8.19 -9.63
N PHE A 57 15.49 7.47 -9.62
CA PHE A 57 16.64 7.79 -10.46
C PHE A 57 16.32 7.67 -11.94
N THR A 58 15.56 6.65 -12.34
CA THR A 58 15.11 6.47 -13.72
C THR A 58 14.25 7.66 -14.16
N LEU A 59 13.24 8.03 -13.36
CA LEU A 59 12.38 9.17 -13.65
C LEU A 59 13.16 10.48 -13.69
N ARG A 60 14.10 10.69 -12.76
CA ARG A 60 14.96 11.88 -12.76
C ARG A 60 15.83 11.96 -14.01
N ALA A 61 16.38 10.84 -14.46
CA ALA A 61 17.15 10.78 -15.70
C ALA A 61 16.27 11.09 -16.93
N MET A 62 15.07 10.51 -16.99
CA MET A 62 14.10 10.76 -18.07
C MET A 62 13.63 12.23 -18.11
N LEU A 63 13.49 12.86 -16.95
CA LEU A 63 13.05 14.25 -16.81
C LEU A 63 14.20 15.28 -16.89
N GLY A 64 15.45 14.83 -17.07
CA GLY A 64 16.61 15.74 -17.08
C GLY A 64 16.90 16.42 -15.74
N LEU A 65 16.41 15.87 -14.62
CA LEU A 65 16.57 16.39 -13.26
C LEU A 65 17.81 15.82 -12.54
N SER A 66 18.80 15.37 -13.30
CA SER A 66 20.09 14.94 -12.77
C SER A 66 20.81 16.16 -12.19
N THR A 67 21.20 16.08 -10.91
CA THR A 67 22.13 17.06 -10.32
C THR A 67 23.41 17.03 -11.15
N ILE A 68 23.73 18.17 -11.77
CA ILE A 68 25.03 18.44 -12.42
C ILE A 68 26.12 18.37 -11.36
#